data_AF-M0CZG7-F1
#
_entry.id   AF-M0CZG7-F1
#
_cell.length_a   1.000
_cell.length_b   1.000
_cell.length_c   1.000
_cell.angle_alpha   90.00
_cell.angle_beta   90.00
_cell.angle_gamma   90.00
#
_symmetry.space_group_name_H-M   'P 1'
#
loop_
_entity.id
_entity.type
_entity.pdbx_description
1 polymer ?
#
loop_
_entity_poly.entity_id
_entity_poly.type
_entity_poly.pdbx_seq_one_letter_code
_entity_poly.pdbx_strand_id
1 'polypeptide(L)'
;MQPLQFLVPLDGIDAIEPALKYAIVVLVLINMVTRILAHRSHVKQADEDDDETLSRYLPHTATTLLLVFASFLFLFIDPHPGMVLSVLVVGLFLTDFFEFESRRVEARSKALELERPKAALGASILVLMYAAYVSLFFVIAPVWNAVI
;
A
#
# COMPACT_ATOMS: atom_id res chain seq x y z
N MET A 1 -6.36 -1.65 34.89
CA MET A 1 -7.49 -1.90 33.97
C MET A 1 -7.77 -0.59 33.24
N GLN A 2 -7.68 -0.59 31.91
CA GLN A 2 -7.98 0.61 31.13
C GLN A 2 -9.51 0.73 31.01
N PRO A 3 -10.12 1.89 31.29
CA PRO A 3 -11.58 2.05 31.33
C PRO A 3 -12.28 1.80 29.97
N LEU A 4 -11.53 1.71 28.87
CA LEU A 4 -12.04 1.45 27.53
C LEU A 4 -12.12 -0.05 27.15
N GLN A 5 -11.57 -0.96 27.97
CA GLN A 5 -11.63 -2.41 27.73
C GLN A 5 -13.07 -2.97 27.71
N PHE A 6 -14.04 -2.23 28.25
CA PHE A 6 -15.44 -2.63 28.30
C PHE A 6 -16.24 -2.35 27.02
N LEU A 7 -15.74 -1.50 26.12
CA LEU A 7 -16.52 -1.01 24.97
C LEU A 7 -16.19 -1.77 23.67
N VAL A 8 -15.00 -2.36 23.57
CA VAL A 8 -14.55 -3.17 22.43
C VAL A 8 -13.76 -4.36 22.98
N PRO A 9 -14.11 -5.62 22.65
CA PRO A 9 -13.33 -6.79 23.07
C PRO A 9 -12.03 -6.86 22.27
N LEU A 10 -11.03 -6.05 22.68
CA LEU A 10 -9.73 -5.94 22.03
C LEU A 10 -8.88 -7.21 22.18
N ASP A 11 -9.09 -7.97 23.26
CA ASP A 11 -8.31 -9.19 23.57
C ASP A 11 -8.33 -10.24 22.45
N GLY A 12 -9.42 -10.31 21.66
CA GLY A 12 -9.52 -11.22 20.51
C GLY A 12 -8.80 -10.71 19.25
N ILE A 13 -8.57 -9.41 19.15
CA ILE A 13 -7.91 -8.75 18.02
C ILE A 13 -6.39 -8.69 18.27
N ASP A 14 -5.94 -8.58 19.52
CA ASP A 14 -4.51 -8.60 19.85
C ASP A 14 -3.85 -9.93 19.46
N ALA A 15 -4.58 -11.05 19.52
CA ALA A 15 -4.09 -12.36 19.12
C ALA A 15 -3.69 -12.46 17.63
N ILE A 16 -4.24 -11.61 16.76
CA ILE A 16 -3.92 -11.59 15.32
C ILE A 16 -2.78 -10.63 14.97
N GLU A 17 -2.29 -9.83 15.92
CA GLU A 17 -1.29 -8.78 15.68
C GLU A 17 -0.06 -9.29 14.89
N PRO A 18 0.60 -10.41 15.28
CA PRO A 18 1.80 -10.86 14.56
C PRO A 18 1.46 -11.30 13.13
N ALA A 19 0.35 -12.02 12.95
CA ALA A 19 -0.10 -12.46 11.64
C ALA A 19 -0.43 -11.28 10.73
N LEU A 20 -1.08 -10.24 11.28
CA LEU A 20 -1.42 -9.04 10.54
C LEU A 20 -0.17 -8.27 10.08
N LYS A 21 0.85 -8.13 10.94
CA LYS A 21 2.14 -7.51 10.58
C LYS A 21 2.78 -8.18 9.36
N TYR A 22 2.81 -9.51 9.31
CA TYR A 22 3.33 -10.24 8.15
C TYR A 22 2.40 -10.14 6.94
N ALA A 23 1.08 -10.20 7.14
CA ALA A 23 0.10 -10.07 6.08
C ALA A 23 0.21 -8.70 5.37
N ILE A 24 0.45 -7.62 6.11
CA ILE A 24 0.68 -6.28 5.55
C ILE A 24 1.91 -6.28 4.65
N VAL A 25 3.05 -6.83 5.09
CA VAL A 25 4.27 -6.90 4.27
C VAL A 25 4.01 -7.65 2.97
N VAL A 26 3.36 -8.82 3.05
CA VAL A 26 2.98 -9.61 1.86
C VAL A 26 2.04 -8.81 0.95
N LEU A 27 1.06 -8.11 1.53
CA LEU A 27 0.09 -7.33 0.78
C LEU A 27 0.74 -6.13 0.07
N VAL A 28 1.74 -5.48 0.68
CA VAL A 28 2.55 -4.43 0.03
C VAL A 28 3.31 -5.00 -1.17
N LEU A 29 3.93 -6.18 -1.02
CA LEU A 29 4.63 -6.84 -2.14
C LEU A 29 3.66 -7.20 -3.27
N ILE A 30 2.49 -7.74 -2.93
CA ILE A 30 1.43 -8.02 -3.92
C ILE A 30 0.98 -6.72 -4.60
N ASN A 31 0.81 -5.62 -3.86
CA ASN A 31 0.44 -4.32 -4.43
C ASN A 31 1.48 -3.81 -5.42
N MET A 32 2.77 -3.96 -5.12
CA MET A 32 3.86 -3.60 -6.03
C MET A 32 3.85 -4.46 -7.30
N VAL A 33 3.58 -5.76 -7.18
CA VAL A 33 3.45 -6.65 -8.34
C VAL A 33 2.25 -6.27 -9.19
N THR A 34 1.07 -6.06 -8.58
CA THR A 34 -0.14 -5.67 -9.32
C THR A 34 0.00 -4.31 -9.99
N ARG A 35 0.80 -3.40 -9.44
CA ARG A 35 1.17 -2.13 -10.09
C ARG A 35 1.92 -2.34 -11.41
N ILE A 36 2.91 -3.23 -11.41
CA ILE A 36 3.68 -3.54 -12.63
C ILE A 36 2.76 -4.15 -13.70
N LEU A 37 1.86 -5.05 -13.29
CA LEU A 37 0.87 -5.64 -14.17
C LEU A 37 -0.14 -4.62 -14.68
N ALA A 38 -0.58 -3.68 -13.83
CA ALA A 38 -1.45 -2.57 -14.21
C ALA A 38 -0.82 -1.70 -15.29
N HIS A 39 0.45 -1.30 -15.11
CA HIS A 39 1.16 -0.51 -16.11
C HIS A 39 1.23 -1.23 -17.46
N ARG A 40 1.56 -2.53 -17.49
CA ARG A 40 1.54 -3.33 -18.73
C ARG A 40 0.16 -3.38 -19.37
N SER A 41 -0.89 -3.50 -18.57
CA SER A 41 -2.28 -3.48 -19.04
C SER A 41 -2.64 -2.12 -19.65
N HIS A 42 -2.21 -1.01 -19.06
CA HIS A 42 -2.50 0.32 -19.58
C HIS A 42 -1.74 0.62 -20.87
N VAL A 43 -0.49 0.17 -21.00
CA VAL A 43 0.29 0.26 -22.25
C VAL A 43 -0.44 -0.50 -23.36
N LYS A 44 -0.84 -1.75 -23.10
CA LYS A 44 -1.61 -2.55 -24.07
C LYS A 44 -2.93 -1.87 -24.48
N GLN A 45 -3.67 -1.30 -23.52
CA GLN A 45 -4.91 -0.58 -23.82
C GLN A 45 -4.65 0.66 -24.67
N ALA A 46 -3.59 1.43 -24.39
CA ALA A 46 -3.26 2.62 -25.17
C ALA A 46 -2.84 2.30 -26.62
N ASP A 47 -2.30 1.10 -26.87
CA ASP A 47 -1.91 0.65 -28.21
C ASP A 47 -3.10 0.08 -29.01
N GLU A 48 -4.09 -0.55 -28.33
CA GLU A 48 -5.18 -1.29 -28.96
C GLU A 48 -6.52 -0.52 -29.06
N ASP A 49 -6.81 0.38 -28.11
CA ASP A 49 -8.08 1.13 -28.09
C ASP A 49 -7.97 2.47 -28.84
N ASP A 50 -8.72 2.58 -29.93
CA ASP A 50 -8.97 3.85 -30.65
C ASP A 50 -9.89 4.78 -29.83
N ASP A 51 -10.65 4.21 -28.87
CA ASP A 51 -11.50 4.91 -27.92
C ASP A 51 -10.67 5.24 -26.66
N GLU A 52 -10.19 6.48 -26.56
CA GLU A 52 -9.07 6.99 -25.72
C GLU A 52 -9.23 6.85 -24.19
N THR A 53 -10.06 5.94 -23.70
CA THR A 53 -10.50 5.84 -22.31
C THR A 53 -9.85 4.66 -21.60
N LEU A 54 -8.74 4.90 -20.88
CA LEU A 54 -8.12 3.88 -20.03
C LEU A 54 -9.06 3.38 -18.92
N SER A 55 -9.14 2.06 -18.79
CA SER A 55 -9.84 1.36 -17.72
C SER A 55 -8.91 1.07 -16.53
N ARG A 56 -9.45 0.96 -15.31
CA ARG A 56 -8.66 0.63 -14.11
C ARG A 56 -8.33 -0.86 -14.07
N TYR A 57 -7.11 -1.21 -13.67
CA TYR A 57 -6.73 -2.59 -13.41
C TYR A 57 -7.28 -3.05 -12.05
N LEU A 58 -8.32 -3.89 -12.09
CA LEU A 58 -9.08 -4.31 -10.91
C LEU A 58 -8.21 -4.96 -9.81
N PRO A 59 -7.26 -5.88 -10.13
CA PRO A 59 -6.42 -6.48 -9.11
C PRO A 59 -5.60 -5.46 -8.32
N HIS A 60 -5.07 -4.43 -8.99
CA HIS A 60 -4.31 -3.39 -8.29
C HIS A 60 -5.22 -2.56 -7.38
N THR A 61 -6.36 -2.12 -7.89
CA THR A 61 -7.36 -1.37 -7.09
C THR A 61 -7.78 -2.14 -5.84
N ALA A 62 -8.07 -3.44 -5.98
CA ALA A 62 -8.44 -4.30 -4.86
C ALA A 62 -7.30 -4.40 -3.82
N THR A 63 -6.07 -4.61 -4.27
CA THR A 63 -4.91 -4.70 -3.36
C THR A 63 -4.62 -3.40 -2.63
N THR A 64 -4.79 -2.24 -3.28
CA THR A 64 -4.62 -0.93 -2.62
C THR A 64 -5.69 -0.71 -1.56
N LEU A 65 -6.96 -1.01 -1.85
CA LEU A 65 -8.05 -0.90 -0.87
C LEU A 65 -7.87 -1.86 0.31
N LEU A 66 -7.50 -3.12 0.04
CA LEU A 66 -7.16 -4.08 1.09
C LEU A 66 -6.04 -3.56 1.98
N LEU A 67 -5.02 -2.91 1.40
CA LEU A 67 -3.90 -2.36 2.15
C LEU A 67 -4.33 -1.20 3.05
N VAL A 68 -5.22 -0.32 2.57
CA VAL A 68 -5.84 0.77 3.37
C VAL A 68 -6.62 0.19 4.55
N PHE A 69 -7.46 -0.83 4.31
CA PHE A 69 -8.21 -1.47 5.39
C PHE A 69 -7.29 -2.19 6.38
N ALA A 70 -6.24 -2.87 5.89
CA ALA A 70 -5.27 -3.53 6.74
C ALA A 70 -4.48 -2.53 7.61
N SER A 71 -4.12 -1.35 7.07
CA SER A 71 -3.45 -0.32 7.86
C SER A 71 -4.34 0.27 8.94
N PHE A 72 -5.63 0.49 8.65
CA PHE A 72 -6.59 0.95 9.66
C PHE A 72 -6.89 -0.12 10.70
N LEU A 73 -6.97 -1.38 10.30
CA LEU A 73 -7.09 -2.49 11.26
C LEU A 73 -5.87 -2.53 12.18
N PHE A 74 -4.67 -2.36 11.63
CA PHE A 74 -3.44 -2.32 12.42
C PHE A 74 -3.37 -1.11 13.36
N LEU A 75 -3.92 0.04 12.97
CA LEU A 75 -4.09 1.22 13.83
C LEU A 75 -4.97 0.96 15.06
N PHE A 76 -5.96 0.07 14.99
CA PHE A 76 -6.74 -0.30 16.17
C PHE A 76 -5.98 -1.19 17.15
N ILE A 77 -5.06 -2.02 16.63
CA ILE A 77 -4.28 -2.97 17.42
C ILE A 77 -3.07 -2.29 18.05
N ASP A 78 -2.29 -1.57 17.24
CA ASP A 78 -1.08 -0.88 17.68
C ASP A 78 -1.14 0.58 17.20
N PRO A 79 -1.70 1.49 18.03
CA PRO A 79 -2.06 2.84 17.58
C PRO A 79 -0.89 3.67 17.07
N HIS A 80 0.29 3.52 17.64
CA HIS A 80 1.43 4.35 17.27
C HIS A 80 2.00 3.98 15.89
N PRO A 81 2.50 2.74 15.67
CA PRO A 81 2.98 2.35 14.36
C PRO A 81 1.86 2.20 13.33
N GLY A 82 0.65 1.84 13.75
CA GLY A 82 -0.51 1.79 12.86
C GLY A 82 -0.90 3.17 12.31
N MET A 83 -0.71 4.25 13.08
CA MET A 83 -0.96 5.62 12.60
C MET A 83 0.03 6.00 11.50
N VAL A 84 1.32 5.75 11.72
CA VAL A 84 2.36 6.04 10.72
C VAL A 84 2.13 5.22 9.45
N LEU A 85 1.86 3.91 9.58
CA LEU A 85 1.55 3.05 8.44
C LEU A 85 0.32 3.57 7.67
N SER A 86 -0.74 3.95 8.38
CA SER A 86 -1.97 4.46 7.77
C SER A 86 -1.73 5.73 6.95
N VAL A 87 -0.95 6.69 7.47
CA VAL A 87 -0.60 7.90 6.73
C VAL A 87 0.18 7.56 5.46
N LEU A 88 1.16 6.66 5.54
CA LEU A 88 1.94 6.22 4.39
C LEU A 88 1.09 5.50 3.33
N VAL A 89 0.20 4.60 3.75
CA VAL A 89 -0.68 3.84 2.85
C VAL A 89 -1.74 4.75 2.20
N VAL A 90 -2.30 5.70 2.94
CA VAL A 90 -3.22 6.71 2.37
C VAL A 90 -2.48 7.59 1.35
N GLY A 91 -1.25 8.00 1.65
CA GLY A 91 -0.39 8.72 0.70
C GLY A 91 -0.13 7.91 -0.57
N LEU A 92 0.16 6.62 -0.45
CA LEU A 92 0.29 5.69 -1.57
C LEU A 92 -0.99 5.62 -2.40
N PHE A 93 -2.15 5.43 -1.76
CA PHE A 93 -3.45 5.39 -2.43
C PHE A 93 -3.75 6.69 -3.22
N LEU A 94 -3.47 7.85 -2.62
CA LEU A 94 -3.63 9.14 -3.31
C LEU A 94 -2.68 9.27 -4.50
N THR A 95 -1.43 8.80 -4.34
CA THR A 95 -0.46 8.78 -5.44
C THR A 95 -0.96 7.91 -6.59
N ASP A 96 -1.52 6.73 -6.30
CA ASP A 96 -2.13 5.85 -7.32
C ASP A 96 -3.30 6.51 -8.04
N PHE A 97 -4.13 7.24 -7.30
CA PHE A 97 -5.27 7.94 -7.89
C PHE A 97 -4.84 8.99 -8.90
N PHE A 98 -3.90 9.87 -8.53
CA PHE A 98 -3.42 10.93 -9.41
C PHE A 98 -2.58 10.39 -10.56
N GLU A 99 -1.81 9.32 -10.34
CA GLU A 99 -1.05 8.69 -11.40
C GLU A 99 -1.96 8.06 -12.47
N PHE A 100 -3.09 7.48 -12.07
CA PHE A 100 -4.07 7.00 -13.05
C PHE A 100 -4.69 8.15 -13.86
N GLU A 101 -4.96 9.29 -13.23
CA GLU A 101 -5.48 10.46 -13.92
C GLU A 101 -4.45 11.05 -14.90
N SER A 102 -3.17 11.12 -14.51
CA SER A 102 -2.10 11.57 -15.41
C SER A 102 -1.98 10.67 -16.65
N ARG A 103 -2.08 9.34 -16.46
CA ARG A 103 -2.05 8.36 -17.56
C ARG A 103 -3.17 8.56 -18.57
N ARG A 104 -4.37 8.94 -18.11
CA ARG A 104 -5.49 9.23 -19.02
C ARG A 104 -5.20 10.46 -19.89
N VAL A 105 -4.56 11.48 -19.32
CA VAL A 105 -4.14 12.67 -20.07
C VAL A 105 -3.03 12.32 -21.07
N GLU A 106 -2.05 11.50 -20.67
CA GLU A 106 -0.99 11.01 -21.53
C GLU A 106 -1.55 10.22 -22.73
N ALA A 107 -2.44 9.24 -22.46
CA ALA A 107 -3.06 8.42 -23.50
C ALA A 107 -3.85 9.25 -24.52
N ARG A 108 -4.60 10.27 -24.06
CA ARG A 108 -5.35 11.18 -24.95
C ARG A 108 -4.45 12.05 -25.81
N SER A 109 -3.27 12.42 -25.30
CA SER A 109 -2.40 13.38 -25.96
C SER A 109 -1.69 12.81 -27.20
N LYS A 110 -1.71 11.49 -27.41
CA LYS A 110 -1.15 10.70 -28.56
C LYS A 110 0.33 10.92 -28.90
N ALA A 111 0.97 11.94 -28.34
CA ALA A 111 2.37 12.30 -28.58
C ALA A 111 3.32 11.85 -27.45
N LEU A 112 2.78 11.30 -26.36
CA LEU A 112 3.54 10.90 -25.17
C LEU A 112 3.39 9.39 -24.96
N GLU A 113 4.52 8.69 -24.88
CA GLU A 113 4.55 7.33 -24.33
C GLU A 113 4.10 7.36 -22.87
N LEU A 114 3.31 6.38 -22.44
CA LEU A 114 2.85 6.27 -21.06
C LEU A 114 4.04 6.20 -20.09
N GLU A 115 4.12 7.14 -19.16
CA GLU A 115 5.26 7.20 -18.24
C GLU A 115 5.22 6.03 -17.24
N ARG A 116 6.41 5.58 -16.82
CA ARG A 116 6.55 4.60 -15.73
C ARG A 116 6.02 5.17 -14.41
N PRO A 117 5.49 4.32 -13.51
CA PRO A 117 4.88 4.72 -12.23
C PRO A 117 5.90 5.19 -11.18
N LYS A 118 6.66 6.26 -11.43
CA LYS A 118 7.81 6.66 -10.59
C LYS A 118 7.37 7.12 -9.18
N ALA A 119 6.38 8.01 -9.11
CA ALA A 119 5.92 8.58 -7.85
C ALA A 119 5.33 7.48 -6.94
N ALA A 120 4.47 6.65 -7.51
CA ALA A 120 3.82 5.61 -6.73
C ALA A 120 4.76 4.44 -6.39
N LEU A 121 5.80 4.18 -7.20
CA LEU A 121 6.89 3.27 -6.81
C LEU A 121 7.65 3.80 -5.59
N GLY A 122 7.98 5.10 -5.57
CA GLY A 122 8.60 5.75 -4.42
C GLY A 122 7.76 5.63 -3.15
N ALA A 123 6.47 5.94 -3.25
CA ALA A 123 5.53 5.75 -2.14
C ALA A 123 5.45 4.28 -1.67
N SER A 124 5.42 3.33 -2.61
CA SER A 124 5.37 1.89 -2.31
C SER A 124 6.62 1.44 -1.54
N ILE A 125 7.80 1.95 -1.90
CA ILE A 125 9.05 1.64 -1.20
C ILE A 125 9.00 2.16 0.24
N LEU A 126 8.51 3.38 0.48
CA LEU A 126 8.37 3.92 1.83
C LEU A 126 7.42 3.07 2.69
N VAL A 127 6.28 2.66 2.12
CA VAL A 127 5.35 1.76 2.81
C VAL A 127 6.02 0.42 3.12
N LEU A 128 6.73 -0.18 2.16
CA LEU A 128 7.42 -1.45 2.35
C LEU A 128 8.49 -1.36 3.44
N MET A 129 9.31 -0.30 3.41
CA MET A 129 10.35 -0.07 4.42
C MET A 129 9.74 0.03 5.82
N TYR A 130 8.67 0.79 5.96
CA TYR A 130 8.02 0.97 7.25
C TYR A 130 7.33 -0.31 7.75
N ALA A 131 6.58 -1.00 6.88
CA ALA A 131 5.96 -2.27 7.20
C ALA A 131 7.00 -3.33 7.58
N ALA A 132 8.11 -3.42 6.82
CA ALA A 132 9.20 -4.34 7.14
C ALA A 132 9.89 -3.97 8.45
N TYR A 133 10.11 -2.69 8.73
CA TYR A 133 10.67 -2.23 10.00
C TYR A 133 9.80 -2.70 11.19
N VAL A 134 8.49 -2.47 11.14
CA VAL A 134 7.57 -2.87 12.22
C VAL A 134 7.48 -4.40 12.34
N SER A 135 7.43 -5.13 11.24
CA SER A 135 7.23 -6.59 11.25
C SER A 135 8.51 -7.39 11.53
N LEU A 136 9.68 -6.87 11.16
CA LEU A 136 10.96 -7.56 11.26
C LEU A 136 11.90 -6.92 12.29
N PHE A 137 11.41 -6.02 13.14
CA PHE A 137 12.23 -5.35 14.13
C PHE A 137 13.03 -6.33 15.01
N PHE A 138 12.45 -7.49 15.32
CA PHE A 138 13.12 -8.55 16.11
C PHE A 138 14.46 -9.01 15.51
N VAL A 139 14.67 -8.87 14.20
CA VAL A 139 15.94 -9.19 13.52
C VAL A 139 17.02 -8.15 13.85
N ILE A 140 16.63 -6.88 13.96
CA ILE A 140 17.54 -5.74 14.14
C ILE A 140 17.71 -5.41 15.64
N ALA A 141 16.70 -5.71 16.46
CA ALA A 141 16.64 -5.41 17.88
C ALA A 141 17.91 -5.84 18.66
N PRO A 142 18.52 -7.02 18.45
CA PRO A 142 19.72 -7.41 19.19
C PRO A 142 20.91 -6.48 18.93
N VAL A 143 21.07 -6.01 17.69
CA VAL A 143 22.16 -5.10 17.31
C VAL A 143 21.86 -3.68 17.82
N TRP A 144 20.60 -3.24 17.71
CA TRP A 144 20.18 -1.92 18.17
C TRP A 144 20.36 -1.75 19.69
N ASN A 145 19.91 -2.74 20.47
CA ASN A 145 20.02 -2.76 21.93
C ASN A 145 21.46 -2.94 22.43
N ALA A 146 22.43 -3.22 21.54
CA ALA A 146 23.85 -3.27 21.90
C ALA A 146 24.52 -1.88 21.84
N VAL A 147 23.89 -0.91 21.18
CA VAL A 147 24.45 0.44 20.95
C VAL A 147 23.69 1.51 21.76
N ILE A 148 22.39 1.32 21.97
CA ILE A 148 21.52 2.18 22.78
C ILE A 148 21.13 1.42 24.04
#